data_AF-A0A520EYD3-F1
#
_entry.id   AF-A0A520EYD3-F1
#
_cell.length_a   1.000
_cell.length_b   1.000
_cell.length_c   1.000
_cell.angle_alpha   90.00
_cell.angle_beta   90.00
_cell.angle_gamma   90.00
#
_symmetry.space_group_name_H-M   'P 1'
#
loop_
_entity.id
_entity.type
_entity.pdbx_description
1 polymer ?
#
loop_
_entity_poly.entity_id
_entity_poly.type
_entity_poly.pdbx_seq_one_letter_code
_entity_poly.pdbx_strand_id
1 'polypeptide(L)' 'ENAPVIFLCRSGQRSIGAAEAATAAGIGPSYNVLDGFEGALDAEGHRGAVGWRALGLPWRQW' A
#
# COMPACT_ATOMS: atom_id res chain seq x y z
N GLU A 1 11.25 15.30 -15.78
CA GLU A 1 10.02 14.49 -15.77
C GLU A 1 9.88 13.91 -14.37
N ASN A 2 8.74 14.09 -13.70
CA ASN A 2 8.58 13.53 -12.36
C ASN A 2 8.09 12.08 -12.46
N ALA A 3 8.83 11.16 -11.84
CA ALA A 3 8.46 9.76 -11.79
C ALA A 3 7.30 9.53 -10.79
N PRO A 4 6.42 8.55 -11.04
CA PRO A 4 5.37 8.19 -10.09
C PRO A 4 5.96 7.63 -8.79
N VAL A 5 5.36 8.03 -7.67
CA VAL A 5 5.71 7.53 -6.33
C VAL A 5 4.53 6.74 -5.77
N ILE A 6 4.81 5.51 -5.32
CA ILE A 6 3.78 4.58 -4.85
C ILE A 6 4.02 4.28 -3.37
N PHE A 7 3.02 4.53 -2.54
CA PHE A 7 3.06 4.35 -1.10
C PHE A 7 2.37 3.04 -0.69
N LEU A 8 3.11 2.18 0.00
CA LEU A 8 2.66 0.89 0.49
C LEU A 8 2.67 0.87 2.03
N CYS A 9 1.56 0.44 2.63
CA CYS A 9 1.52 0.07 4.04
C CYS A 9 0.91 -1.32 4.21
N ARG A 10 0.70 -1.76 5.45
CA ARG A 10 0.12 -3.09 5.75
C ARG A 10 -1.25 -3.34 5.11
N SER A 11 -2.16 -2.36 5.15
CA SER A 11 -3.58 -2.54 4.80
C SER A 11 -4.18 -1.38 3.98
N GLY A 12 -3.35 -0.59 3.30
CA GLY A 12 -3.75 0.54 2.45
C GLY A 12 -4.25 1.81 3.15
N GLN A 13 -4.34 1.84 4.49
CA GLN A 13 -4.90 2.98 5.24
C GLN A 13 -3.87 4.08 5.54
N ARG A 14 -2.76 3.74 6.18
CA ARG A 14 -1.74 4.73 6.60
C ARG A 14 -0.93 5.31 5.44
N SER A 15 -0.87 4.58 4.32
CA SER A 15 -0.21 5.03 3.11
C SER A 15 -0.95 6.19 2.40
N ILE A 16 -2.24 6.43 2.74
CA ILE A 16 -2.98 7.60 2.25
C ILE A 16 -2.33 8.89 2.74
N GLY A 17 -2.14 9.05 4.05
CA GLY A 17 -1.50 10.26 4.60
C GLY A 17 -0.08 10.48 4.10
N ALA A 18 0.65 9.40 3.79
CA ALA A 18 1.98 9.50 3.17
C ALA A 18 1.89 10.03 1.72
N ALA A 19 0.94 9.53 0.92
CA ALA A 19 0.71 10.02 -0.44
C ALA A 19 0.20 11.47 -0.47
N GLU A 20 -0.67 11.85 0.47
CA GLU A 20 -1.14 13.23 0.63
C GLU A 20 0.00 14.17 1.01
N ALA A 21 0.85 13.79 1.97
CA ALA A 21 2.00 14.58 2.38
C ALA A 21 3.02 14.74 1.23
N ALA A 22 3.28 13.68 0.47
CA ALA A 22 4.16 13.74 -0.70
C ALA A 22 3.58 14.65 -1.80
N THR A 23 2.28 14.55 -2.05
CA THR A 23 1.57 15.45 -2.98
C THR A 23 1.69 16.91 -2.54
N ALA A 24 1.49 17.20 -1.25
CA ALA A 24 1.64 18.55 -0.70
C ALA A 24 3.08 19.08 -0.78
N ALA A 25 4.08 18.19 -0.75
CA ALA A 25 5.49 18.52 -0.93
C ALA A 25 5.92 18.66 -2.40
N GLY A 26 5.00 18.53 -3.38
CA GLY A 26 5.30 18.57 -4.81
C GLY A 26 5.97 17.31 -5.36
N ILE A 27 5.99 16.22 -4.58
CA ILE A 27 6.46 14.91 -5.00
C ILE A 27 5.28 14.20 -5.65
N GLY A 28 5.31 14.05 -6.98
CA GLY A 28 4.23 13.34 -7.65
C GLY A 28 4.41 13.17 -9.16
N PRO A 29 3.58 12.30 -9.77
CA PRO A 29 2.31 11.83 -9.22
C PRO A 29 2.45 10.80 -8.08
N SER A 30 1.68 10.96 -7.01
CA SER A 30 1.74 10.14 -5.79
C SER A 30 0.50 9.24 -5.67
N TYR A 31 0.70 7.95 -5.40
CA TYR A 31 -0.35 6.93 -5.38
C TYR A 31 -0.35 6.10 -4.10
N ASN A 32 -1.53 5.69 -3.67
CA ASN A 32 -1.73 4.75 -2.56
C ASN A 32 -2.02 3.34 -3.09
N VAL A 33 -1.35 2.31 -2.55
CA VAL A 33 -1.69 0.91 -2.84
C VAL A 33 -2.90 0.50 -2.02
N LEU A 34 -4.04 0.29 -2.69
CA LEU A 34 -5.24 -0.28 -2.08
C LEU A 34 -4.94 -1.67 -1.50
N ASP A 35 -5.59 -2.00 -0.38
CA ASP A 35 -5.35 -3.21 0.43
C ASP A 35 -3.95 -3.36 1.02
N GLY A 36 -2.97 -2.58 0.57
CA GLY A 36 -1.59 -2.64 1.06
C GLY A 36 -0.95 -4.01 0.85
N PHE A 37 -0.05 -4.38 1.76
CA PHE A 37 0.73 -5.61 1.64
C PHE A 37 -0.05 -6.87 2.06
N GLU A 38 -0.74 -6.81 3.20
CA GLU A 38 -1.40 -7.96 3.84
C GLU A 38 -2.93 -7.86 3.85
N GLY A 39 -3.51 -6.74 3.42
CA GLY A 39 -4.96 -6.55 3.45
C GLY A 39 -5.53 -6.17 4.81
N ALA A 40 -6.85 -5.95 4.83
CA ALA A 40 -7.63 -5.85 6.06
C ALA A 40 -7.68 -7.20 6.82
N LEU A 41 -8.23 -7.19 8.03
CA LEU A 41 -8.54 -8.43 8.73
C LEU A 41 -9.81 -9.04 8.11
N ASP A 42 -9.82 -10.35 7.93
CA ASP A 42 -11.04 -11.10 7.61
C ASP A 42 -11.93 -11.31 8.85
N ALA A 43 -13.04 -12.02 8.67
CA ALA A 43 -14.00 -12.31 9.73
C ALA A 43 -13.42 -13.17 10.86
N GLU A 44 -12.35 -13.92 10.58
CA GLU A 44 -11.65 -14.78 11.53
C GLU A 44 -10.47 -14.05 12.20
N GLY A 45 -10.23 -12.79 11.86
CA GLY A 45 -9.14 -11.99 12.42
C GLY A 45 -7.76 -12.31 11.82
N HIS A 46 -7.71 -12.92 10.65
CA HIS A 46 -6.48 -13.16 9.91
C HIS A 46 -6.26 -12.12 8.81
N ARG A 47 -5.00 -11.94 8.41
CA ARG A 47 -4.61 -11.16 7.23
C ARG A 47 -4.13 -12.08 6.11
N GLY A 48 -4.04 -11.53 4.91
CA GLY A 48 -3.58 -12.25 3.73
C GLY A 48 -4.71 -12.77 2.84
N ALA A 49 -5.97 -12.41 3.13
CA ALA A 49 -7.09 -12.64 2.22
C ALA A 49 -7.08 -11.69 1.00
N VAL A 50 -6.53 -10.49 1.17
CA VAL A 50 -6.39 -9.46 0.12
C VAL A 50 -5.01 -8.76 0.24
N GLY A 51 -4.69 -7.89 -0.72
CA GLY A 51 -3.43 -7.16 -0.76
C GLY A 51 -2.32 -7.86 -1.54
N TRP A 52 -1.15 -7.20 -1.59
CA TRP A 52 -0.02 -7.58 -2.43
C TRP A 52 0.37 -9.06 -2.31
N ARG A 53 0.48 -9.55 -1.08
CA ARG A 53 0.86 -10.94 -0.80
C ARG A 53 -0.21 -11.92 -1.28
N ALA A 54 -1.49 -11.61 -1.04
CA ALA A 54 -2.61 -12.47 -1.41
C ALA A 54 -2.78 -12.59 -2.93
N LEU A 55 -2.47 -11.52 -3.66
CA LEU A 55 -2.51 -11.47 -5.13
C LEU A 55 -1.31 -12.17 -5.80
N GLY A 56 -0.38 -12.74 -5.03
CA GLY A 56 0.79 -13.44 -5.57
C GLY A 56 1.81 -12.52 -6.24
N LEU A 57 1.77 -11.21 -5.97
CA LEU A 57 2.77 -10.28 -6.47
C LEU A 57 4.14 -10.59 -5.85
N PRO A 58 5.27 -10.34 -6.53
CA PRO A 58 6.58 -10.71 -6.03
C PRO A 58 6.88 -10.13 -4.64
N TRP A 59 7.23 -11.00 -3.69
CA TRP A 59 7.68 -10.66 -2.34
C TRP A 59 8.47 -11.83 -1.77
N ARG A 60 9.27 -11.60 -0.73
CA ARG A 60 10.01 -12.66 -0.01
C ARG A 60 10.22 -12.21 1.45
N GLN A 61 10.26 -13.15 2.39
CA GLN A 61 10.61 -12.96 3.81
C GLN A 61 11.77 -13.90 4.15
N TRP A 62 12.77 -13.42 4.88
CA TRP A 62 13.93 -14.20 5.31
C TRP A 62 14.45 -13.71 6.65
#